data_AF-A0A7S3LB60-F1
#
_entry.id   AF-A0A7S3LB60-F1
#
_cell.length_a   1.000
_cell.length_b   1.000
_cell.length_c   1.000
_cell.angle_alpha   90.00
_cell.angle_beta   90.00
_cell.angle_gamma   90.00
#
_symmetry.space_group_name_H-M   'P 1'
#
loop_
_entity.id
_entity.type
_entity.pdbx_description
1 polymer ?
#
loop_
_entity_poly.entity_id
_entity_poly.type
_entity_poly.pdbx_seq_one_letter_code
_entity_poly.pdbx_strand_id
1 'polypeptide(L)'
;QVKPPFLDGRVSFSKIREAVPTVRDASSDFAKMSREGSETLRTLRAKKEKNAMRQKFWELGGTRMGEAVGIKKEVKTEEGSTAAETANGEIDYKKSSGFADH
;
A
#
# COMPACT_ATOMS: atom_id res chain seq x y z
N GLN A 1 59.79 10.61 -24.64
CA GLN A 1 59.10 11.26 -23.51
C GLN A 1 58.72 10.19 -22.50
N VAL A 2 59.31 10.22 -21.31
CA VAL A 2 59.08 9.22 -20.26
C VAL A 2 57.72 9.50 -19.63
N LYS A 3 56.77 8.58 -19.80
CA LYS A 3 55.48 8.67 -19.10
C LYS A 3 55.70 8.28 -17.65
N PRO A 4 55.13 9.03 -16.69
CA PRO A 4 55.29 8.72 -15.29
C PRO A 4 54.59 7.39 -14.94
N PRO A 5 55.10 6.65 -13.94
CA PRO A 5 54.72 5.25 -13.67
C PRO A 5 53.24 5.04 -13.31
N PHE A 6 52.52 6.09 -12.90
CA PHE A 6 51.07 6.05 -12.65
C PHE A 6 50.21 6.10 -13.92
N LEU A 7 50.79 6.45 -15.06
CA LEU A 7 50.17 6.52 -16.39
C LEU A 7 50.59 5.37 -17.31
N ASP A 8 51.42 4.47 -16.79
CA ASP A 8 52.06 3.38 -17.51
C ASP A 8 51.22 2.09 -17.54
N GLY A 9 50.04 2.08 -16.89
CA GLY A 9 49.07 0.97 -16.92
C GLY A 9 49.53 -0.33 -16.25
N ARG A 10 50.82 -0.45 -15.90
CA ARG A 10 51.42 -1.62 -15.22
C ARG A 10 50.95 -1.78 -13.77
N VAL A 11 50.46 -0.70 -13.14
CA VAL A 11 49.98 -0.73 -11.75
C VAL A 11 48.66 0.05 -11.67
N SER A 12 47.55 -0.65 -11.48
CA SER A 12 46.24 -0.02 -11.27
C SER A 12 46.05 0.28 -9.78
N PHE A 13 46.09 1.56 -9.40
CA PHE A 13 45.89 2.00 -8.01
C PHE A 13 44.42 2.03 -7.57
N SER A 14 43.46 1.79 -8.48
CA SER A 14 42.05 1.65 -8.10
C SER A 14 41.80 0.29 -7.49
N LYS A 15 41.25 0.27 -6.27
CA LYS A 15 40.78 -0.96 -5.61
C LYS A 15 39.56 -1.57 -6.31
N ILE A 16 38.81 -0.72 -7.01
CA ILE A 16 37.58 -1.10 -7.72
C ILE A 16 37.97 -1.35 -9.18
N ARG A 17 38.03 -2.63 -9.55
CA ARG A 17 38.32 -3.08 -10.93
C ARG A 17 37.05 -3.27 -11.75
N GLU A 18 35.94 -3.61 -11.10
CA GLU A 18 34.65 -3.88 -11.73
C GLU A 18 33.62 -2.85 -11.28
N ALA A 19 32.67 -2.53 -12.15
CA ALA A 19 31.60 -1.59 -11.83
C ALA A 19 30.74 -2.14 -10.69
N VAL A 20 30.54 -1.34 -9.64
CA VAL A 20 29.70 -1.73 -8.51
C VAL A 20 28.22 -1.61 -8.93
N PRO A 21 27.42 -2.69 -8.81
CA PRO A 21 26.00 -2.61 -9.13
C PRO A 21 25.28 -1.65 -8.19
N THR A 22 24.34 -0.86 -8.72
CA THR A 22 23.56 0.12 -7.93
C THR A 22 22.65 -0.53 -6.90
N VAL A 23 22.22 -1.77 -7.17
CA VAL A 23 21.38 -2.57 -6.27
C VAL A 23 22.19 -3.77 -5.81
N ARG A 24 22.30 -3.93 -4.49
CA ARG A 24 23.05 -5.05 -3.88
C ARG A 24 22.39 -6.41 -4.13
N ASP A 25 21.06 -6.48 -4.00
CA ASP A 25 20.28 -7.68 -4.27
C ASP A 25 19.04 -7.33 -5.09
N ALA A 26 19.00 -7.83 -6.32
CA ALA A 26 17.91 -7.60 -7.25
C ALA A 26 16.63 -8.39 -6.92
N SER A 27 16.73 -9.41 -6.08
CA SER A 27 15.61 -10.27 -5.67
C SER A 27 14.84 -9.72 -4.46
N SER A 28 15.43 -8.76 -3.74
CA SER A 28 14.81 -8.07 -2.61
C SER A 28 13.49 -7.42 -3.00
N ASP A 29 12.49 -7.50 -2.11
CA ASP A 29 11.18 -6.90 -2.31
C ASP A 29 11.26 -5.39 -2.54
N PHE A 30 12.17 -4.70 -1.86
CA PHE A 30 12.38 -3.26 -2.06
C PHE A 30 12.86 -2.96 -3.49
N ALA A 31 13.77 -3.78 -4.03
CA ALA A 31 14.27 -3.62 -5.39
C ALA A 31 13.20 -3.94 -6.45
N LYS A 32 12.35 -4.93 -6.20
CA LYS A 32 11.21 -5.28 -7.07
C LYS A 32 10.15 -4.18 -7.06
N MET A 33 9.71 -3.74 -5.89
CA MET A 33 8.70 -2.68 -5.74
C MET A 33 9.17 -1.35 -6.35
N SER A 34 10.45 -1.01 -6.18
CA SER A 34 11.02 0.21 -6.76
C SER A 34 11.06 0.16 -8.30
N ARG A 35 11.21 -1.03 -8.90
CA ARG A 35 11.17 -1.23 -10.37
C ARG A 35 9.75 -1.16 -10.92
N GLU A 36 8.79 -1.75 -10.23
CA GLU A 36 7.38 -1.75 -10.62
C GLU A 36 6.71 -0.38 -10.38
N GLY A 37 7.20 0.40 -9.41
CA GLY A 37 6.84 1.80 -9.22
C GLY A 37 5.34 2.03 -8.95
N SER A 38 4.73 2.93 -9.73
CA SER A 38 3.35 3.41 -9.52
C SER A 38 2.27 2.36 -9.75
N GLU A 39 2.58 1.30 -10.51
CA GLU A 39 1.66 0.18 -10.74
C GLU A 39 1.34 -0.56 -9.44
N THR A 40 2.35 -0.77 -8.59
CA THR A 40 2.17 -1.40 -7.27
C THR A 40 1.24 -0.61 -6.38
N LEU A 41 1.38 0.72 -6.37
CA LEU A 41 0.53 1.61 -5.58
C LEU A 41 -0.91 1.60 -6.09
N ARG A 42 -1.11 1.57 -7.42
CA ARG A 42 -2.45 1.47 -8.02
C ARG A 42 -3.14 0.18 -7.63
N THR A 43 -2.45 -0.96 -7.72
CA THR A 43 -3.03 -2.26 -7.35
C THR A 43 -3.31 -2.34 -5.85
N LEU A 44 -2.42 -1.82 -5.00
CA LEU A 44 -2.60 -1.75 -3.56
C LEU A 44 -3.80 -0.87 -3.17
N ARG A 45 -3.93 0.30 -3.81
CA ARG A 45 -5.09 1.18 -3.60
C ARG A 45 -6.40 0.51 -4.00
N ALA A 46 -6.44 -0.11 -5.18
CA ALA A 46 -7.63 -0.85 -5.64
C ALA A 46 -7.99 -2.02 -4.71
N LYS A 47 -7.01 -2.76 -4.19
CA LYS A 47 -7.22 -3.81 -3.19
C LYS A 47 -7.78 -3.23 -1.89
N LYS A 48 -7.21 -2.12 -1.40
CA LYS A 48 -7.67 -1.43 -0.19
C LYS A 48 -9.11 -0.94 -0.33
N GLU A 49 -9.45 -0.29 -1.45
CA GLU A 49 -10.80 0.20 -1.75
C GLU A 49 -11.80 -0.96 -1.86
N LYS A 50 -11.45 -2.04 -2.57
CA LYS A 50 -12.29 -3.26 -2.63
C LYS A 50 -12.52 -3.88 -1.25
N ASN A 51 -11.49 -3.94 -0.40
CA ASN A 51 -11.61 -4.50 0.94
C ASN A 51 -12.48 -3.62 1.84
N ALA A 52 -12.30 -2.29 1.78
CA ALA A 52 -13.13 -1.34 2.51
C ALA A 52 -14.60 -1.41 2.05
N MET A 53 -14.86 -1.53 0.75
CA MET A 53 -16.21 -1.73 0.20
C MET A 53 -16.85 -3.03 0.70
N ARG A 54 -16.10 -4.13 0.77
CA ARG A 54 -16.60 -5.39 1.33
C ARG A 54 -16.97 -5.24 2.80
N GLN A 55 -16.12 -4.62 3.62
CA GLN A 55 -16.45 -4.40 5.05
C GLN A 55 -17.73 -3.58 5.21
N LYS A 56 -17.86 -2.46 4.48
CA LYS A 56 -19.09 -1.66 4.47
C LYS A 56 -20.32 -2.48 4.05
N PHE A 57 -20.19 -3.30 3.02
CA PHE A 57 -21.29 -4.15 2.55
C PHE A 57 -21.82 -5.11 3.63
N TRP A 58 -20.92 -5.67 4.45
CA TRP A 58 -21.29 -6.51 5.60
C TRP A 58 -21.84 -5.70 6.79
N GLU A 59 -21.34 -4.49 6.99
CA GLU A 59 -21.85 -3.57 8.02
C GLU A 59 -23.30 -3.11 7.73
N LEU A 60 -23.66 -2.93 6.45
CA LEU A 60 -25.01 -2.53 6.01
C LEU A 60 -26.09 -3.59 6.28
N GLY A 61 -25.71 -4.86 6.44
CA GLY A 61 -26.63 -5.95 6.80
C GLY A 61 -27.31 -5.65 8.14
N GLY A 62 -28.63 -5.48 8.12
CA GLY A 62 -29.43 -5.12 9.30
C GLY A 62 -29.91 -3.66 9.34
N THR A 63 -29.33 -2.77 8.53
CA THR A 63 -29.77 -1.36 8.46
C THR A 63 -30.96 -1.18 7.51
N ARG A 64 -31.77 -0.13 7.72
CA ARG A 64 -32.86 0.25 6.79
C ARG A 64 -32.34 0.52 5.37
N MET A 65 -31.11 1.05 5.27
CA MET A 65 -30.44 1.28 3.99
C MET A 65 -30.02 -0.04 3.33
N GLY A 66 -29.49 -1.00 4.09
CA GLY A 66 -29.16 -2.34 3.60
C GLY A 66 -30.37 -3.11 3.08
N GLU A 67 -31.53 -2.97 3.73
CA GLU A 67 -32.80 -3.55 3.28
C GLU A 67 -33.27 -2.95 1.96
N ALA A 68 -33.16 -1.62 1.79
CA ALA A 68 -33.48 -0.94 0.53
C ALA A 68 -32.52 -1.31 -0.63
N VAL A 69 -31.27 -1.64 -0.33
CA VAL A 69 -30.25 -2.09 -1.30
C VAL A 69 -30.33 -3.61 -1.57
N GLY A 70 -31.22 -4.34 -0.88
CA GLY A 70 -31.46 -5.77 -1.10
C GLY A 70 -30.43 -6.71 -0.43
N ILE A 71 -29.69 -6.22 0.57
CA ILE A 71 -28.73 -7.01 1.35
C ILE A 71 -29.50 -7.81 2.41
N LYS A 72 -29.48 -9.15 2.32
CA LYS A 72 -30.15 -10.03 3.29
C LYS A 72 -29.55 -9.85 4.69
N LYS A 73 -30.41 -9.78 5.70
CA LYS A 73 -30.02 -9.72 7.12
C LYS A 73 -29.32 -11.03 7.49
N GLU A 74 -28.00 -11.00 7.65
CA GLU A 74 -27.31 -12.02 8.43
C GLU A 74 -27.36 -11.60 9.90
N VAL A 75 -27.87 -12.50 10.75
CA VAL A 75 -28.03 -12.30 12.19
C VAL A 75 -26.63 -12.16 12.80
N LYS A 76 -26.22 -10.94 13.13
CA LYS A 76 -24.90 -10.67 13.72
C LYS A 76 -24.80 -11.25 15.12
N THR A 77 -23.82 -12.11 15.35
CA THR A 77 -23.13 -12.20 16.63
C THR A 77 -22.19 -10.99 16.71
N GLU A 78 -22.36 -10.20 17.76
CA GLU A 78 -21.76 -8.88 17.92
C GLU A 78 -20.29 -8.95 18.30
N GLU A 79 -19.35 -8.86 17.35
CA GLU A 79 -17.96 -8.52 17.69
C GLU A 79 -17.30 -7.68 16.58
N GLY A 80 -17.09 -6.38 16.87
CA GLY A 80 -16.08 -5.57 16.18
C GLY A 80 -16.54 -4.43 15.28
N SER A 81 -17.38 -3.50 15.76
CA SER A 81 -17.59 -2.21 15.07
C SER A 81 -16.59 -1.16 15.58
N THR A 82 -15.54 -0.89 14.80
CA THR A 82 -14.65 0.27 15.00
C THR A 82 -15.18 1.51 14.25
N ALA A 83 -16.50 1.72 14.25
CA ALA A 83 -17.14 2.89 13.65
C ALA A 83 -18.13 3.46 14.68
N ALA A 84 -17.96 4.74 15.02
CA ALA A 84 -18.81 5.43 15.99
C ALA A 84 -20.24 5.50 15.45
N GLU A 85 -21.16 4.79 16.11
CA GLU A 85 -22.59 4.86 15.82
C GLU A 85 -23.15 6.21 16.29
N THR A 86 -23.88 6.89 15.41
CA THR A 86 -24.63 8.09 15.78
C THR A 86 -25.93 7.68 16.48
N ALA A 87 -26.47 8.51 17.37
CA ALA A 87 -27.67 8.21 18.19
C ALA A 87 -28.95 7.78 17.41
N ASN A 88 -28.95 7.91 16.09
CA ASN A 88 -30.04 7.49 15.19
C ASN A 88 -29.77 6.16 14.44
N GLY A 89 -28.74 5.40 14.80
CA GLY A 89 -28.38 4.15 14.11
C GLY A 89 -27.78 4.37 12.71
N GLU A 90 -27.34 5.60 12.41
CA GLU A 90 -26.66 5.94 11.17
C GLU A 90 -25.14 5.88 11.38
N ILE A 91 -24.47 5.10 10.53
CA ILE A 91 -23.03 4.86 10.58
C ILE A 91 -22.33 6.05 9.92
N ASP A 92 -21.57 6.82 10.71
CA ASP A 92 -20.95 8.06 10.25
C ASP A 92 -19.61 7.80 9.54
N TYR A 93 -19.69 7.42 8.26
CA TYR A 93 -18.51 7.14 7.42
C TYR A 93 -17.63 8.38 7.21
N LYS A 94 -18.15 9.59 7.42
CA LYS A 94 -17.43 10.85 7.20
C LYS A 94 -16.27 11.03 8.18
N LYS A 95 -16.39 10.52 9.41
CA LYS A 95 -15.30 10.52 10.41
C LYS A 95 -14.22 9.48 10.12
N SER A 96 -14.57 8.37 9.46
CA SER A 96 -13.60 7.31 9.10
C SER A 96 -12.70 7.69 7.92
N SER A 97 -13.19 8.56 7.04
CA SER A 97 -12.37 9.22 6.02
C SER A 97 -11.70 10.42 6.68
N GLY A 98 -10.37 10.42 6.80
CA GLY A 98 -9.57 11.50 7.43
C GLY A 98 -9.61 12.88 6.75
N PHE A 99 -10.74 13.24 6.14
CA PHE A 99 -11.12 14.55 5.62
C PHE A 99 -11.97 15.35 6.61
N ALA A 100 -12.28 14.79 7.79
CA ALA A 100 -13.14 15.47 8.75
C ALA A 100 -12.48 16.72 9.39
N ASP A 101 -11.14 16.77 9.41
CA ASP A 101 -10.36 17.78 10.15
C ASP A 101 -9.65 18.83 9.27
N HIS A 102 -10.09 19.06 8.02
CA HIS A 102 -9.50 20.07 7.14
C HIS A 102 -10.53 20.94 6.41
#